data_AF-A0A8J7TX88-F1
#
_entry.id   AF-A0A8J7TX88-F1
#
_cell.length_a   1.000
_cell.length_b   1.000
_cell.length_c   1.000
_cell.angle_alpha   90.00
_cell.angle_beta   90.00
_cell.angle_gamma   90.00
#
_symmetry.space_group_name_H-M   'P 1'
#
loop_
_entity.id
_entity.type
_entity.pdbx_description
1 polymer ?
#
loop_
_entity_poly.entity_id
_entity_poly.type
_entity_poly.pdbx_seq_one_letter_code
_entity_poly.pdbx_strand_id
1 'polypeptide(L)'
;AEGATAAVTVTRAHGGHGAISVDYATADGTAHAPADYTPASGTLNWTDGDTTPQTFFVPIIADGANEGTEFINLSLTNPTNDALLGPQATASLAIGTGPGTFTDADGDRVTVRLAPRIGGGSLLVFQDDPDGDGKGAIDSIQLTGTTFKAVVTIAVTRPRGGTGDGRVELGSVTGGGDLLKLSAPKADLTADGIQLAGRLGTLRVGNLSAGSGIVAGGSPTQKTALFMGNIADGATIQLGSAIGGLAAGAIGAATVTAPSAGTITVKGDFGGTITLSGAGVLAGRPALGRLVVRGSMLPGATVTAPSAGAIVVRHDLAGDIAVSGAGVLAGKPALGTLSVGGTVRDSLVSVGGNINLVTAAGFDGSRLFAGYTGPDDGVGGSFNIPAAVGTVRVTGRTNAFADSFLVATVFKNVYLTSINSANAGTPFGIFADATVGHVTVTLPTKLIYPGQATLGDFRVEVV
;
A
#
# COMPACT_ATOMS: atom_id res chain seq x y z
N ALA A 1 -26.85 5.90 14.42
CA ALA A 1 -26.87 4.47 14.78
C ALA A 1 -28.29 4.13 15.16
N GLU A 2 -28.78 2.98 14.74
CA GLU A 2 -30.04 2.41 15.21
C GLU A 2 -30.20 2.57 16.73
N GLY A 3 -31.33 3.13 17.16
CA GLY A 3 -31.68 3.32 18.58
C GLY A 3 -30.87 4.39 19.34
N ALA A 4 -30.05 5.17 18.65
CA ALA A 4 -29.31 6.29 19.25
C ALA A 4 -30.05 7.63 19.08
N THR A 5 -29.51 8.69 19.66
CA THR A 5 -29.97 10.07 19.37
C THR A 5 -28.86 10.81 18.65
N ALA A 6 -29.15 11.28 17.43
CA ALA A 6 -28.21 12.08 16.66
C ALA A 6 -28.24 13.53 17.14
N ALA A 7 -27.05 14.09 17.41
CA ALA A 7 -26.89 15.50 17.76
C ALA A 7 -26.47 16.28 16.52
N VAL A 8 -27.24 17.29 16.13
CA VAL A 8 -26.99 18.13 14.96
C VAL A 8 -26.64 19.53 15.41
N THR A 9 -25.45 20.01 15.04
CA THR A 9 -24.92 21.31 15.46
C THR A 9 -25.04 22.33 14.33
N VAL A 10 -25.59 23.50 14.65
CA VAL A 10 -25.72 24.66 13.77
C VAL A 10 -24.79 25.76 14.27
N THR A 11 -24.03 26.36 13.36
CA THR A 11 -23.05 27.39 13.69
C THR A 11 -23.49 28.75 13.18
N ARG A 12 -23.34 29.76 14.04
CA ARG A 12 -23.41 31.17 13.64
C ARG A 12 -22.00 31.63 13.27
N ALA A 13 -21.83 32.15 12.06
CA ALA A 13 -20.54 32.60 11.55
C ALA A 13 -20.57 34.11 11.22
N HIS A 14 -19.38 34.69 11.03
CA HIS A 14 -19.18 36.07 10.54
C HIS A 14 -19.69 37.22 11.43
N GLY A 15 -20.05 36.97 12.69
CA GLY A 15 -20.29 38.01 13.70
C GLY A 15 -21.38 37.64 14.70
N GLY A 16 -21.40 38.35 15.83
CA GLY A 16 -22.38 38.19 16.91
C GLY A 16 -23.39 39.33 17.02
N HIS A 17 -23.32 40.34 16.14
CA HIS A 17 -24.16 41.54 16.26
C HIS A 17 -25.63 41.22 15.99
N GLY A 18 -26.50 41.67 16.89
CA GLY A 18 -27.94 41.38 16.90
C GLY A 18 -28.24 39.98 17.42
N ALA A 19 -29.39 39.84 18.09
CA ALA A 19 -29.96 38.53 18.31
C ALA A 19 -30.42 37.96 16.97
N ILE A 20 -30.26 36.66 16.73
CA ILE A 20 -30.76 36.00 15.52
C ILE A 20 -31.40 34.67 15.89
N SER A 21 -32.27 34.18 15.03
CA SER A 21 -32.85 32.85 15.13
C SER A 21 -32.89 32.18 13.77
N VAL A 22 -32.91 30.85 13.76
CA VAL A 22 -33.13 30.05 12.55
C VAL A 22 -34.00 28.85 12.90
N ASP A 23 -34.93 28.51 12.02
CA ASP A 23 -35.75 27.32 12.18
C ASP A 23 -35.01 26.11 11.61
N TYR A 24 -35.21 24.95 12.23
CA TYR A 24 -34.74 23.65 11.73
C TYR A 24 -35.93 22.69 11.59
N ALA A 25 -35.84 21.79 10.61
CA ALA A 25 -36.78 20.69 10.45
C ALA A 25 -36.11 19.47 9.83
N THR A 26 -36.52 18.29 10.29
CA THR A 26 -36.29 17.00 9.64
C THR A 26 -37.38 16.71 8.60
N ALA A 27 -37.03 16.04 7.51
CA ALA A 27 -37.94 15.50 6.53
C ALA A 27 -37.48 14.09 6.10
N ASP A 28 -38.42 13.30 5.61
CA ASP A 28 -38.14 11.95 5.13
C ASP A 28 -37.15 11.98 3.95
N GLY A 29 -36.30 10.97 3.90
CA GLY A 29 -35.44 10.66 2.77
C GLY A 29 -35.71 9.23 2.34
N THR A 30 -34.77 8.33 2.59
CA THR A 30 -35.05 6.88 2.58
C THR A 30 -35.53 6.40 3.95
N ALA A 31 -35.13 7.08 5.03
CA ALA A 31 -35.71 6.91 6.37
C ALA A 31 -37.06 7.65 6.45
N HIS A 32 -38.07 6.99 7.01
CA HIS A 32 -39.45 7.44 7.15
C HIS A 32 -39.87 7.53 8.62
N ALA A 33 -40.43 8.68 9.01
CA ALA A 33 -41.05 8.79 10.32
C ALA A 33 -42.47 8.16 10.35
N PRO A 34 -42.89 7.53 11.47
CA PRO A 34 -42.16 7.33 12.72
C PRO A 34 -41.51 5.93 12.79
N ALA A 35 -41.21 5.29 11.66
CA ALA A 35 -40.59 3.97 11.66
C ALA A 35 -39.12 4.08 12.11
N ASP A 36 -38.37 5.00 11.49
CA ASP A 36 -36.90 5.01 11.58
C ASP A 36 -36.39 6.15 12.45
N TYR A 37 -37.17 7.23 12.57
CA TYR A 37 -36.83 8.37 13.42
C TYR A 37 -38.06 9.12 13.93
N THR A 38 -37.87 9.89 15.01
CA THR A 38 -38.90 10.82 15.50
C THR A 38 -38.68 12.19 14.85
N PRO A 39 -39.68 12.76 14.13
CA PRO A 39 -39.57 14.08 13.53
C PRO A 39 -39.14 15.14 14.54
N ALA A 40 -38.15 15.96 14.18
CA ALA A 40 -37.64 17.03 15.00
C ALA A 40 -37.73 18.35 14.23
N SER A 41 -38.36 19.35 14.84
CA SER A 41 -38.41 20.72 14.33
C SER A 41 -38.41 21.71 15.47
N GLY A 42 -37.90 22.92 15.23
CA GLY A 42 -37.87 23.98 16.23
C GLY A 42 -37.08 25.20 15.76
N THR A 43 -36.77 26.09 16.71
CA THR A 43 -36.03 27.33 16.44
C THR A 43 -34.81 27.40 17.34
N LEU A 44 -33.63 27.59 16.75
CA LEU A 44 -32.39 27.89 17.48
C LEU A 44 -32.23 29.41 17.60
N ASN A 45 -31.80 29.89 18.77
CA ASN A 45 -31.86 31.31 19.12
C ASN A 45 -30.55 31.82 19.71
N TRP A 46 -29.82 32.66 18.97
CA TRP A 46 -28.64 33.35 19.48
C TRP A 46 -29.02 34.72 20.02
N THR A 47 -28.58 35.02 21.24
CA THR A 47 -28.69 36.38 21.79
C THR A 47 -27.70 37.33 21.13
N ASP A 48 -27.87 38.64 21.34
CA ASP A 48 -26.90 39.62 20.87
C ASP A 48 -25.52 39.36 21.50
N GLY A 49 -24.49 39.32 20.66
CA GLY A 49 -23.12 38.93 21.03
C GLY A 49 -22.87 37.43 21.09
N ASP A 50 -23.89 36.57 21.03
CA ASP A 50 -23.73 35.11 21.12
C ASP A 50 -23.39 34.51 19.74
N THR A 51 -22.23 33.86 19.67
CA THR A 51 -21.75 33.10 18.50
C THR A 51 -21.51 31.63 18.84
N THR A 52 -21.99 31.15 19.99
CA THR A 52 -21.81 29.75 20.40
C THR A 52 -22.63 28.82 19.52
N PRO A 53 -22.09 27.68 19.05
CA PRO A 53 -22.88 26.73 18.28
C PRO A 53 -24.07 26.20 19.09
N GLN A 54 -25.22 26.05 18.43
CA GLN A 54 -26.40 25.43 19.04
C GLN A 54 -26.67 24.05 18.46
N THR A 55 -27.29 23.19 19.25
CA THR A 55 -27.51 21.79 18.89
C THR A 55 -28.97 21.41 19.09
N PHE A 56 -29.52 20.69 18.11
CA PHE A 56 -30.78 19.97 18.26
C PHE A 56 -30.56 18.46 18.15
N PHE A 57 -31.56 17.69 18.56
CA PHE A 57 -31.46 16.23 18.66
C PHE A 57 -32.53 15.55 17.80
N VAL A 58 -32.13 14.49 17.09
CA VAL A 58 -33.00 13.63 16.29
C VAL A 58 -32.95 12.22 16.88
N PRO A 59 -34.01 11.76 17.59
CA PRO A 59 -34.08 10.39 18.07
C PRO A 59 -34.20 9.41 16.88
N ILE A 60 -33.29 8.44 16.82
CA ILE A 60 -33.32 7.34 15.85
C ILE A 60 -33.98 6.13 16.53
N ILE A 61 -34.95 5.55 15.87
CA ILE A 61 -35.68 4.39 16.36
C ILE A 61 -34.87 3.15 15.97
N ALA A 62 -34.76 2.18 16.87
CA ALA A 62 -34.15 0.90 16.53
C ALA A 62 -35.25 -0.08 16.19
N ASP A 63 -35.05 -0.81 15.11
CA ASP A 63 -35.83 -1.99 14.81
C ASP A 63 -34.91 -3.24 14.64
N GLY A 64 -35.51 -4.39 14.34
CA GLY A 64 -34.78 -5.65 14.15
C GLY A 64 -34.57 -6.02 12.69
N ALA A 65 -35.05 -5.20 11.76
CA ALA A 65 -34.89 -5.41 10.35
C ALA A 65 -33.48 -4.98 9.91
N ASN A 66 -33.08 -5.47 8.75
CA ASN A 66 -31.88 -5.01 8.08
C ASN A 66 -32.36 -4.24 6.86
N GLU A 67 -32.40 -2.93 6.94
CA GLU A 67 -33.02 -2.05 5.94
C GLU A 67 -31.97 -1.33 5.07
N GLY A 68 -30.70 -1.75 5.22
CA GLY A 68 -29.58 -1.06 4.60
C GLY A 68 -29.29 0.28 5.28
N THR A 69 -28.71 1.20 4.51
CA THR A 69 -28.40 2.56 4.95
C THR A 69 -29.53 3.50 4.60
N GLU A 70 -30.04 4.19 5.61
CA GLU A 70 -31.15 5.13 5.41
C GLU A 70 -30.75 6.58 5.67
N PHE A 71 -31.48 7.53 5.09
CA PHE A 71 -31.15 8.95 5.15
C PHE A 71 -32.34 9.79 5.60
N ILE A 72 -32.09 10.69 6.55
CA ILE A 72 -33.01 11.76 6.98
C ILE A 72 -32.54 13.08 6.34
N ASN A 73 -33.46 13.84 5.75
CA ASN A 73 -33.18 15.17 5.22
C ASN A 73 -33.31 16.22 6.33
N LEU A 74 -32.33 17.12 6.44
CA LEU A 74 -32.29 18.22 7.41
C LEU A 74 -32.30 19.55 6.67
N SER A 75 -33.07 20.53 7.17
CA SER A 75 -33.15 21.87 6.57
C SER A 75 -33.10 22.98 7.62
N LEU A 76 -32.47 24.09 7.26
CA LEU A 76 -32.52 25.37 7.97
C LEU A 76 -33.35 26.37 7.18
N THR A 77 -34.25 27.09 7.85
CA THR A 77 -35.15 28.07 7.22
C THR A 77 -35.38 29.28 8.11
N ASN A 78 -36.00 30.33 7.56
CA ASN A 78 -36.44 31.53 8.27
C ASN A 78 -35.37 32.19 9.19
N PRO A 79 -34.15 32.46 8.70
CA PRO A 79 -33.20 33.25 9.49
C PRO A 79 -33.78 34.66 9.75
N THR A 80 -33.61 35.18 10.97
CA THR A 80 -34.11 36.51 11.36
C THR A 80 -33.02 37.58 11.38
N ASN A 81 -33.43 38.85 11.46
CA ASN A 81 -32.54 40.02 11.58
C ASN A 81 -31.45 40.09 10.51
N ASP A 82 -31.86 39.94 9.24
CA ASP A 82 -31.03 39.99 8.04
C ASP A 82 -29.89 38.97 7.98
N ALA A 83 -29.90 37.97 8.87
CA ALA A 83 -29.00 36.83 8.77
C ALA A 83 -29.30 36.04 7.49
N LEU A 84 -28.24 35.54 6.86
CA LEU A 84 -28.32 34.69 5.68
C LEU A 84 -27.93 33.27 6.05
N LEU A 85 -28.60 32.29 5.43
CA LEU A 85 -28.16 30.90 5.53
C LEU A 85 -26.79 30.76 4.86
N GLY A 86 -25.90 30.01 5.50
CA GLY A 86 -24.62 29.64 4.91
C GLY A 86 -24.78 28.71 3.70
N PRO A 87 -23.68 28.37 3.01
CA PRO A 87 -23.71 27.47 1.86
C PRO A 87 -24.33 26.09 2.15
N GLN A 88 -24.31 25.64 3.41
CA GLN A 88 -24.92 24.39 3.87
C GLN A 88 -26.24 24.69 4.62
N ALA A 89 -27.28 25.04 3.86
CA ALA A 89 -28.64 25.24 4.39
C ALA A 89 -29.40 23.92 4.59
N THR A 90 -28.96 22.85 3.93
CA THR A 90 -29.52 21.49 4.04
C THR A 90 -28.41 20.48 4.31
N ALA A 91 -28.74 19.39 4.98
CA ALA A 91 -27.83 18.27 5.24
C ALA A 91 -28.59 16.94 5.16
N SER A 92 -27.86 15.84 4.97
CA SER A 92 -28.40 14.49 5.03
C SER A 92 -27.75 13.76 6.21
N LEU A 93 -28.59 13.16 7.06
CA LEU A 93 -28.15 12.36 8.20
C LEU A 93 -28.34 10.87 7.86
N ALA A 94 -27.24 10.14 7.74
CA ALA A 94 -27.27 8.71 7.51
C ALA A 94 -27.51 7.94 8.81
N ILE A 95 -28.39 6.95 8.75
CA ILE A 95 -28.62 5.94 9.77
C ILE A 95 -27.85 4.69 9.35
N GLY A 96 -27.01 4.20 10.26
CA GLY A 96 -26.23 2.97 10.05
C GLY A 96 -26.38 2.05 11.25
N THR A 97 -26.16 0.77 11.03
CA THR A 97 -26.33 -0.28 12.03
C THR A 97 -25.08 -0.40 12.89
N GLY A 98 -25.25 -0.75 14.17
CA GLY A 98 -24.12 -1.11 15.04
C GLY A 98 -23.42 -2.41 14.59
N PRO A 99 -22.37 -2.85 15.31
CA PRO A 99 -21.73 -4.13 15.04
C PRO A 99 -22.75 -5.28 15.17
N GLY A 100 -22.86 -6.10 14.13
CA GLY A 100 -23.92 -7.10 14.03
C GLY A 100 -23.61 -8.19 13.03
N THR A 101 -24.65 -8.91 12.60
CA THR A 101 -24.57 -9.85 11.48
C THR A 101 -25.48 -9.34 10.38
N PHE A 102 -24.91 -9.24 9.18
CA PHE A 102 -25.54 -8.80 7.95
C PHE A 102 -25.60 -9.96 6.98
N THR A 103 -26.41 -9.83 5.93
CA THR A 103 -26.45 -10.76 4.81
C THR A 103 -25.97 -10.02 3.57
N ASP A 104 -24.96 -10.50 2.87
CA ASP A 104 -24.52 -9.82 1.65
C ASP A 104 -25.36 -10.18 0.42
N ALA A 105 -25.05 -9.55 -0.70
CA ALA A 105 -25.82 -9.65 -1.94
C ALA A 105 -26.04 -11.08 -2.44
N ASP A 106 -25.10 -12.00 -2.20
CA ASP A 106 -25.21 -13.41 -2.64
C ASP A 106 -25.73 -14.38 -1.56
N GLY A 107 -26.01 -13.84 -0.37
CA GLY A 107 -26.67 -14.53 0.74
C GLY A 107 -25.71 -15.02 1.83
N ASP A 108 -24.43 -14.64 1.80
CA ASP A 108 -23.46 -14.96 2.82
C ASP A 108 -23.67 -14.15 4.11
N ARG A 109 -23.38 -14.79 5.26
CA ARG A 109 -23.50 -14.12 6.56
C ARG A 109 -22.21 -13.40 6.92
N VAL A 110 -22.32 -12.10 7.12
CA VAL A 110 -21.19 -11.20 7.42
C VAL A 110 -21.33 -10.68 8.85
N THR A 111 -20.53 -11.20 9.77
CA THR A 111 -20.51 -10.74 11.17
C THR A 111 -19.40 -9.72 11.38
N VAL A 112 -19.77 -8.49 11.75
CA VAL A 112 -18.87 -7.38 12.04
C VAL A 112 -18.80 -7.13 13.55
N ARG A 113 -17.58 -7.04 14.10
CA ARG A 113 -17.35 -6.90 15.55
C ARG A 113 -16.21 -5.92 15.84
N LEU A 114 -16.34 -5.19 16.94
CA LEU A 114 -15.29 -4.36 17.53
C LEU A 114 -14.96 -4.84 18.95
N ALA A 115 -13.69 -5.11 19.27
CA ALA A 115 -13.22 -5.56 20.58
C ALA A 115 -11.85 -4.95 20.93
N PRO A 116 -11.43 -4.80 22.21
CA PRO A 116 -12.24 -4.86 23.41
C PRO A 116 -13.08 -3.58 23.54
N ARG A 117 -14.32 -3.73 23.99
CA ARG A 117 -15.23 -2.61 24.31
C ARG A 117 -14.67 -1.65 25.39
N ILE A 118 -13.61 -2.05 26.09
CA ILE A 118 -13.07 -1.38 27.29
C ILE A 118 -12.04 -0.28 26.93
N GLY A 119 -11.75 -0.07 25.65
CA GLY A 119 -10.70 0.85 25.18
C GLY A 119 -11.18 2.14 24.49
N GLY A 120 -12.49 2.41 24.48
CA GLY A 120 -13.07 3.51 23.69
C GLY A 120 -13.28 3.15 22.22
N GLY A 121 -14.37 3.71 21.68
CA GLY A 121 -14.69 3.71 20.26
C GLY A 121 -16.00 3.01 19.89
N SER A 122 -16.59 3.42 18.78
CA SER A 122 -17.78 2.85 18.18
C SER A 122 -17.51 2.44 16.74
N LEU A 123 -18.37 1.57 16.23
CA LEU A 123 -18.35 1.09 14.85
C LEU A 123 -19.78 1.15 14.32
N LEU A 124 -19.94 1.69 13.12
CA LEU A 124 -21.16 1.62 12.33
C LEU A 124 -20.89 0.87 11.04
N VAL A 125 -21.89 0.13 10.57
CA VAL A 125 -21.89 -0.57 9.29
C VAL A 125 -22.98 0.04 8.43
N PHE A 126 -22.63 0.34 7.20
CA PHE A 126 -23.50 0.84 6.15
C PHE A 126 -23.54 -0.23 5.06
N GLN A 127 -24.74 -0.73 4.82
CA GLN A 127 -25.02 -1.71 3.78
C GLN A 127 -25.82 -1.03 2.67
N ASP A 128 -25.47 -1.34 1.42
CA ASP A 128 -26.22 -0.89 0.25
C ASP A 128 -27.25 -1.96 -0.11
N ASP A 129 -28.52 -1.68 0.16
CA ASP A 129 -29.67 -2.55 -0.09
C ASP A 129 -30.75 -1.75 -0.86
N PRO A 130 -30.60 -1.58 -2.19
CA PRO A 130 -31.49 -0.74 -2.97
C PRO A 130 -32.87 -1.38 -3.26
N ASP A 131 -33.04 -2.69 -3.03
CA ASP A 131 -34.31 -3.40 -3.25
C ASP A 131 -35.07 -3.75 -1.97
N GLY A 132 -34.45 -3.52 -0.80
CA GLY A 132 -35.06 -3.67 0.52
C GLY A 132 -35.28 -5.13 0.92
N ASP A 133 -34.51 -6.06 0.36
CA ASP A 133 -34.66 -7.50 0.64
C ASP A 133 -33.86 -7.99 1.86
N GLY A 134 -33.13 -7.07 2.51
CA GLY A 134 -32.26 -7.30 3.65
C GLY A 134 -30.87 -7.83 3.28
N LYS A 135 -30.49 -7.74 2.00
CA LYS A 135 -29.19 -8.18 1.47
C LYS A 135 -28.52 -7.07 0.68
N GLY A 136 -27.19 -7.07 0.68
CA GLY A 136 -26.46 -6.00 0.01
C GLY A 136 -24.96 -6.01 0.21
N ALA A 137 -24.22 -5.29 -0.62
CA ALA A 137 -22.78 -5.12 -0.37
C ALA A 137 -22.56 -4.32 0.92
N ILE A 138 -21.49 -4.62 1.64
CA ILE A 138 -21.10 -3.77 2.78
C ILE A 138 -20.35 -2.56 2.20
N ASP A 139 -21.09 -1.47 2.00
CA ASP A 139 -20.55 -0.25 1.41
C ASP A 139 -19.45 0.37 2.29
N SER A 140 -19.74 0.60 3.56
CA SER A 140 -18.74 1.19 4.46
C SER A 140 -18.86 0.74 5.91
N ILE A 141 -17.72 0.71 6.59
CA ILE A 141 -17.63 0.53 8.04
C ILE A 141 -16.92 1.75 8.62
N GLN A 142 -17.62 2.51 9.45
CA GLN A 142 -17.09 3.72 10.05
C GLN A 142 -16.68 3.48 11.50
N LEU A 143 -15.49 3.93 11.85
CA LEU A 143 -14.89 3.78 13.18
C LEU A 143 -14.67 5.15 13.81
N THR A 144 -15.18 5.32 15.03
CA THR A 144 -15.05 6.57 15.78
C THR A 144 -14.39 6.29 17.12
N GLY A 145 -13.40 7.10 17.51
CA GLY A 145 -12.80 7.05 18.85
C GLY A 145 -12.06 5.76 19.22
N THR A 146 -11.59 4.97 18.24
CA THR A 146 -10.84 3.75 18.50
C THR A 146 -9.42 4.03 19.00
N THR A 147 -8.86 3.11 19.77
CA THR A 147 -7.49 3.17 20.30
C THR A 147 -6.67 1.97 19.85
N PHE A 148 -5.34 1.99 20.05
CA PHE A 148 -4.44 0.87 19.71
C PHE A 148 -4.60 -0.38 20.61
N LYS A 149 -5.82 -0.62 21.09
CA LYS A 149 -6.30 -1.87 21.68
C LYS A 149 -7.44 -2.46 20.84
N ALA A 150 -8.09 -1.64 20.00
CA ALA A 150 -9.23 -1.99 19.18
C ALA A 150 -8.87 -2.99 18.07
N VAL A 151 -9.76 -3.94 17.89
CA VAL A 151 -9.71 -5.07 16.97
C VAL A 151 -11.04 -5.11 16.27
N VAL A 152 -11.02 -4.84 14.96
CA VAL A 152 -12.17 -5.03 14.08
C VAL A 152 -12.08 -6.42 13.46
N THR A 153 -13.16 -7.17 13.54
CA THR A 153 -13.28 -8.50 12.91
C THR A 153 -14.50 -8.52 12.02
N ILE A 154 -14.30 -8.91 10.76
CA ILE A 154 -15.35 -9.15 9.77
C ILE A 154 -15.23 -10.61 9.37
N ALA A 155 -16.21 -11.42 9.77
CA ALA A 155 -16.24 -12.85 9.55
C ALA A 155 -17.34 -13.20 8.56
N VAL A 156 -16.99 -13.91 7.48
CA VAL A 156 -17.94 -14.33 6.46
C VAL A 156 -18.16 -15.84 6.51
N THR A 157 -19.42 -16.24 6.60
CA THR A 157 -19.86 -17.64 6.64
C THR A 157 -20.93 -17.88 5.60
N ARG A 158 -20.64 -18.79 4.66
CA ARG A 158 -21.63 -19.28 3.71
C ARG A 158 -22.69 -20.14 4.40
N PRO A 159 -23.99 -19.79 4.33
CA PRO A 159 -25.05 -20.63 4.83
C PRO A 159 -25.11 -21.99 4.11
N ARG A 160 -25.48 -23.04 4.84
CA ARG A 160 -25.60 -24.37 4.26
C ARG A 160 -26.72 -24.39 3.22
N GLY A 161 -26.38 -24.78 1.98
CA GLY A 161 -27.32 -24.75 0.85
C GLY A 161 -27.57 -23.37 0.24
N GLY A 162 -26.85 -22.33 0.69
CA GLY A 162 -26.91 -20.98 0.13
C GLY A 162 -26.16 -20.84 -1.19
N THR A 163 -26.52 -19.81 -1.93
CA THR A 163 -25.95 -19.44 -3.24
C THR A 163 -24.58 -18.78 -3.16
N GLY A 164 -24.22 -18.21 -2.01
CA GLY A 164 -23.02 -17.39 -1.87
C GLY A 164 -21.68 -18.11 -2.00
N ASP A 165 -20.61 -17.35 -2.17
CA ASP A 165 -19.28 -17.87 -2.54
C ASP A 165 -18.32 -18.09 -1.34
N GLY A 166 -18.71 -17.68 -0.15
CA GLY A 166 -17.91 -17.71 1.07
C GLY A 166 -17.09 -16.46 1.34
N ARG A 167 -17.30 -15.37 0.58
CA ARG A 167 -16.61 -14.07 0.61
C ARG A 167 -17.64 -12.92 0.62
N VAL A 168 -17.14 -11.70 0.80
CA VAL A 168 -17.96 -10.48 0.79
C VAL A 168 -17.20 -9.36 0.08
N GLU A 169 -17.89 -8.52 -0.68
CA GLU A 169 -17.36 -7.24 -1.12
C GLU A 169 -17.46 -6.21 -0.01
N LEU A 170 -16.37 -5.50 0.24
CA LEU A 170 -16.30 -4.44 1.25
C LEU A 170 -15.81 -3.16 0.59
N GLY A 171 -16.68 -2.16 0.51
CA GLY A 171 -16.36 -0.90 -0.13
C GLY A 171 -15.27 -0.15 0.64
N SER A 172 -15.52 0.18 1.91
CA SER A 172 -14.54 0.89 2.72
C SER A 172 -14.56 0.58 4.23
N VAL A 173 -13.43 0.81 4.89
CA VAL A 173 -13.36 0.95 6.36
C VAL A 173 -12.65 2.24 6.68
N THR A 174 -13.35 3.16 7.34
CA THR A 174 -12.86 4.52 7.59
C THR A 174 -12.80 4.82 9.09
N GLY A 175 -11.91 5.73 9.51
CA GLY A 175 -11.89 6.18 10.89
C GLY A 175 -10.65 6.97 11.30
N GLY A 176 -10.83 7.81 12.33
CA GLY A 176 -9.74 8.66 12.84
C GLY A 176 -8.82 7.98 13.86
N GLY A 177 -9.30 6.91 14.51
CA GLY A 177 -8.61 6.28 15.64
C GLY A 177 -7.58 5.22 15.25
N ASP A 178 -6.82 4.78 16.23
CA ASP A 178 -5.86 3.68 16.09
C ASP A 178 -6.59 2.32 16.08
N LEU A 179 -5.98 1.32 15.44
CA LEU A 179 -6.39 -0.08 15.51
C LEU A 179 -5.19 -0.98 15.78
N LEU A 180 -5.33 -1.87 16.76
CA LEU A 180 -4.40 -2.98 16.93
C LEU A 180 -4.51 -3.93 15.73
N LYS A 181 -5.73 -4.23 15.29
CA LYS A 181 -5.98 -5.19 14.20
C LYS A 181 -7.29 -4.92 13.47
N LEU A 182 -7.28 -5.10 12.15
CA LEU A 182 -8.47 -5.25 11.31
C LEU A 182 -8.34 -6.59 10.58
N SER A 183 -9.31 -7.47 10.76
CA SER A 183 -9.28 -8.83 10.20
C SER A 183 -10.56 -9.16 9.46
N ALA A 184 -10.47 -9.21 8.15
CA ALA A 184 -11.51 -9.52 7.18
C ALA A 184 -10.95 -10.43 6.06
N PRO A 185 -10.40 -11.63 6.37
CA PRO A 185 -9.64 -12.45 5.42
C PRO A 185 -10.43 -12.94 4.19
N LYS A 186 -11.76 -12.82 4.23
CA LYS A 186 -12.69 -13.21 3.17
C LYS A 186 -13.39 -11.99 2.55
N ALA A 187 -13.03 -10.78 2.97
CA ALA A 187 -13.54 -9.56 2.37
C ALA A 187 -12.59 -9.10 1.28
N ASP A 188 -13.11 -8.93 0.08
CA ASP A 188 -12.41 -8.36 -1.05
C ASP A 188 -12.76 -6.86 -1.11
N LEU A 189 -11.75 -5.99 -1.13
CA LEU A 189 -11.93 -4.55 -1.11
C LEU A 189 -12.16 -4.03 -2.53
N THR A 190 -13.23 -3.27 -2.77
CA THR A 190 -13.70 -2.91 -4.13
C THR A 190 -13.85 -1.40 -4.39
N ALA A 191 -14.09 -0.57 -3.36
CA ALA A 191 -14.16 0.89 -3.46
C ALA A 191 -12.90 1.52 -2.83
N ASP A 192 -13.02 2.55 -1.98
CA ASP A 192 -11.87 3.24 -1.36
C ASP A 192 -10.98 2.31 -0.52
N GLY A 193 -11.50 1.19 -0.01
CA GLY A 193 -10.77 0.25 0.82
C GLY A 193 -10.55 0.77 2.25
N ILE A 194 -9.33 0.68 2.77
CA ILE A 194 -9.04 1.03 4.17
C ILE A 194 -8.53 2.47 4.25
N GLN A 195 -9.20 3.33 5.01
CA GLN A 195 -8.87 4.76 5.14
C GLN A 195 -8.82 5.17 6.63
N LEU A 196 -7.66 4.93 7.27
CA LEU A 196 -7.47 5.17 8.71
C LEU A 196 -6.47 6.30 8.95
N ALA A 197 -6.88 7.36 9.65
CA ALA A 197 -5.93 8.42 10.02
C ALA A 197 -4.93 7.97 11.10
N GLY A 198 -5.35 7.05 11.97
CA GLY A 198 -4.55 6.51 13.05
C GLY A 198 -3.63 5.36 12.63
N ARG A 199 -2.88 4.85 13.61
CA ARG A 199 -1.98 3.71 13.45
C ARG A 199 -2.78 2.41 13.23
N LEU A 200 -2.33 1.58 12.29
CA LEU A 200 -2.81 0.21 12.12
C LEU A 200 -1.73 -0.81 12.49
N GLY A 201 -2.04 -1.75 13.39
CA GLY A 201 -1.09 -2.78 13.82
C GLY A 201 -1.04 -3.98 12.87
N THR A 202 -2.18 -4.56 12.55
CA THR A 202 -2.29 -5.67 11.59
C THR A 202 -3.52 -5.52 10.72
N LEU A 203 -3.35 -5.66 9.41
CA LEU A 203 -4.43 -5.79 8.45
C LEU A 203 -4.42 -7.20 7.87
N ARG A 204 -5.57 -7.86 7.86
CA ARG A 204 -5.78 -9.08 7.10
C ARG A 204 -7.03 -8.95 6.26
N VAL A 205 -6.89 -8.99 4.95
CA VAL A 205 -8.00 -8.89 3.99
C VAL A 205 -7.91 -9.98 2.91
N GLY A 206 -8.96 -10.14 2.12
CA GLY A 206 -8.94 -10.89 0.88
C GLY A 206 -8.19 -10.12 -0.20
N ASN A 207 -8.79 -9.94 -1.36
CA ASN A 207 -8.20 -9.22 -2.48
C ASN A 207 -8.32 -7.70 -2.30
N LEU A 208 -7.39 -6.95 -2.91
CA LEU A 208 -7.50 -5.51 -3.09
C LEU A 208 -7.73 -5.26 -4.58
N SER A 209 -8.91 -4.77 -4.94
CA SER A 209 -9.34 -4.56 -6.33
C SER A 209 -8.69 -3.32 -6.94
N ALA A 210 -8.86 -3.17 -8.25
CA ALA A 210 -8.33 -2.01 -8.97
C ALA A 210 -8.99 -0.72 -8.45
N GLY A 211 -8.18 0.31 -8.20
CA GLY A 211 -8.65 1.59 -7.65
C GLY A 211 -8.81 1.60 -6.11
N SER A 212 -8.82 0.44 -5.45
CA SER A 212 -8.91 0.37 -3.99
C SER A 212 -7.59 0.67 -3.30
N GLY A 213 -7.68 1.30 -2.12
CA GLY A 213 -6.53 1.76 -1.35
C GLY A 213 -6.44 1.17 0.05
N ILE A 214 -5.23 1.17 0.60
CA ILE A 214 -4.97 1.07 2.03
C ILE A 214 -4.18 2.29 2.43
N VAL A 215 -4.83 3.23 3.11
CA VAL A 215 -4.21 4.37 3.76
C VAL A 215 -4.31 4.16 5.27
N ALA A 216 -3.17 4.14 5.95
CA ALA A 216 -3.13 4.16 7.40
C ALA A 216 -2.01 5.08 7.90
N GLY A 217 -2.28 5.84 8.96
CA GLY A 217 -1.30 6.70 9.60
C GLY A 217 -0.27 5.94 10.44
N GLY A 218 0.11 6.54 11.57
CA GLY A 218 1.19 6.06 12.44
C GLY A 218 2.53 6.74 12.15
N SER A 219 3.57 6.34 12.90
CA SER A 219 4.91 6.92 12.80
C SER A 219 5.92 5.94 12.16
N PRO A 220 7.02 6.43 11.55
CA PRO A 220 8.03 5.59 10.92
C PRO A 220 8.68 4.52 11.80
N THR A 221 8.65 4.66 13.13
CA THR A 221 9.20 3.68 14.07
C THR A 221 8.19 2.61 14.48
N GLN A 222 6.91 2.82 14.18
CA GLN A 222 5.85 1.84 14.37
C GLN A 222 5.81 0.85 13.19
N LYS A 223 5.11 -0.26 13.38
CA LYS A 223 5.00 -1.32 12.39
C LYS A 223 3.55 -1.71 12.14
N THR A 224 3.22 -1.90 10.86
CA THR A 224 1.98 -2.51 10.37
C THR A 224 2.29 -3.83 9.67
N ALA A 225 1.60 -4.90 10.03
CA ALA A 225 1.64 -6.16 9.29
C ALA A 225 0.46 -6.24 8.32
N LEU A 226 0.71 -6.63 7.06
CA LEU A 226 -0.29 -6.72 6.01
C LEU A 226 -0.36 -8.16 5.48
N PHE A 227 -1.56 -8.73 5.46
CA PHE A 227 -1.84 -10.06 4.92
C PHE A 227 -3.00 -9.97 3.95
N MET A 228 -2.73 -10.24 2.68
CA MET A 228 -3.67 -9.99 1.59
C MET A 228 -3.69 -11.16 0.62
N GLY A 229 -4.79 -11.28 -0.12
CA GLY A 229 -4.90 -12.05 -1.35
C GLY A 229 -4.11 -11.37 -2.48
N ASN A 230 -4.73 -11.24 -3.64
CA ASN A 230 -4.12 -10.52 -4.77
C ASN A 230 -4.30 -9.01 -4.60
N ILE A 231 -3.30 -8.25 -5.03
CA ILE A 231 -3.35 -6.79 -5.14
C ILE A 231 -3.42 -6.47 -6.62
N ALA A 232 -4.53 -5.93 -7.08
CA ALA A 232 -4.79 -5.66 -8.50
C ALA A 232 -4.01 -4.44 -9.03
N ASP A 233 -4.02 -4.28 -10.35
CA ASP A 233 -3.47 -3.11 -11.02
C ASP A 233 -4.18 -1.82 -10.56
N GLY A 234 -3.42 -0.74 -10.36
CA GLY A 234 -3.95 0.54 -9.90
C GLY A 234 -4.32 0.60 -8.42
N ALA A 235 -4.23 -0.51 -7.68
CA ALA A 235 -4.42 -0.51 -6.23
C ALA A 235 -3.28 0.24 -5.51
N THR A 236 -3.57 0.81 -4.34
CA THR A 236 -2.58 1.62 -3.59
C THR A 236 -2.45 1.16 -2.14
N ILE A 237 -1.23 1.22 -1.61
CA ILE A 237 -0.93 1.03 -0.19
C ILE A 237 -0.03 2.18 0.25
N GLN A 238 -0.49 3.00 1.19
CA GLN A 238 0.23 4.13 1.74
C GLN A 238 0.18 4.09 3.26
N LEU A 239 1.34 3.90 3.90
CA LEU A 239 1.44 3.82 5.35
C LEU A 239 2.32 4.95 5.91
N GLY A 240 1.87 5.59 6.99
CA GLY A 240 2.71 6.48 7.81
C GLY A 240 3.73 5.73 8.67
N SER A 241 3.46 4.45 8.96
CA SER A 241 4.37 3.55 9.68
C SER A 241 5.09 2.54 8.78
N ALA A 242 6.17 1.94 9.30
CA ALA A 242 6.89 0.92 8.57
C ALA A 242 6.03 -0.34 8.32
N ILE A 243 6.24 -0.99 7.18
CA ILE A 243 5.71 -2.32 6.91
C ILE A 243 6.51 -3.32 7.75
N GLY A 244 5.92 -3.84 8.83
CA GLY A 244 6.52 -4.93 9.61
C GLY A 244 6.68 -6.20 8.78
N GLY A 245 5.66 -6.48 7.96
CA GLY A 245 5.71 -7.49 6.89
C GLY A 245 4.49 -7.38 5.99
N LEU A 246 4.66 -7.63 4.70
CA LEU A 246 3.58 -7.72 3.71
C LEU A 246 3.61 -9.10 3.08
N ALA A 247 2.49 -9.81 3.09
CA ALA A 247 2.32 -11.07 2.39
C ALA A 247 1.11 -10.97 1.45
N ALA A 248 1.34 -11.09 0.15
CA ALA A 248 0.33 -11.05 -0.89
C ALA A 248 0.40 -12.30 -1.79
N GLY A 249 -0.72 -12.60 -2.46
CA GLY A 249 -0.82 -13.58 -3.55
C GLY A 249 0.05 -13.15 -4.73
N ALA A 250 -0.51 -12.36 -5.64
CA ALA A 250 0.23 -11.59 -6.63
C ALA A 250 0.10 -10.08 -6.34
N ILE A 251 1.01 -9.28 -6.88
CA ILE A 251 0.89 -7.82 -6.91
C ILE A 251 0.95 -7.41 -8.37
N GLY A 252 -0.14 -6.85 -8.89
CA GLY A 252 -0.21 -6.25 -10.21
C GLY A 252 0.56 -4.92 -10.28
N ALA A 253 0.22 -4.04 -11.22
CA ALA A 253 0.72 -2.68 -11.34
C ALA A 253 0.17 -1.75 -10.22
N ALA A 254 0.40 -2.13 -8.97
CA ALA A 254 -0.03 -1.44 -7.76
C ALA A 254 1.10 -0.59 -7.18
N THR A 255 0.76 0.39 -6.34
CA THR A 255 1.75 1.23 -5.64
C THR A 255 1.80 0.91 -4.15
N VAL A 256 3.01 0.80 -3.60
CA VAL A 256 3.26 0.54 -2.17
C VAL A 256 4.26 1.56 -1.65
N THR A 257 3.81 2.45 -0.77
CA THR A 257 4.62 3.50 -0.16
C THR A 257 4.63 3.36 1.36
N ALA A 258 5.82 3.36 1.95
CA ALA A 258 6.00 3.33 3.40
C ALA A 258 7.37 3.90 3.81
N PRO A 259 7.60 4.24 5.08
CA PRO A 259 8.92 4.60 5.57
C PRO A 259 9.98 3.53 5.37
N SER A 260 9.66 2.28 5.72
CA SER A 260 10.55 1.14 5.58
C SER A 260 9.75 -0.16 5.56
N ALA A 261 10.38 -1.26 5.18
CA ALA A 261 9.76 -2.57 5.15
C ALA A 261 10.68 -3.65 5.71
N GLY A 262 10.15 -4.50 6.60
CA GLY A 262 10.82 -5.68 7.12
C GLY A 262 10.95 -6.77 6.05
N THR A 263 9.86 -7.49 5.80
CA THR A 263 9.81 -8.48 4.70
C THR A 263 8.57 -8.30 3.86
N ILE A 264 8.75 -8.18 2.54
CA ILE A 264 7.68 -8.22 1.56
C ILE A 264 7.76 -9.57 0.85
N THR A 265 6.67 -10.33 0.86
CA THR A 265 6.54 -11.63 0.22
C THR A 265 5.39 -11.62 -0.78
N VAL A 266 5.71 -11.88 -2.04
CA VAL A 266 4.76 -12.06 -3.14
C VAL A 266 4.81 -13.52 -3.56
N LYS A 267 3.69 -14.24 -3.45
CA LYS A 267 3.62 -15.68 -3.76
C LYS A 267 3.60 -15.98 -5.27
N GLY A 268 3.08 -15.05 -6.07
CA GLY A 268 3.10 -15.08 -7.53
C GLY A 268 4.02 -13.99 -8.07
N ASP A 269 3.56 -13.32 -9.13
CA ASP A 269 4.30 -12.28 -9.82
C ASP A 269 4.15 -10.91 -9.15
N PHE A 270 5.14 -10.04 -9.40
CA PHE A 270 5.18 -8.65 -8.94
C PHE A 270 5.32 -7.71 -10.13
N GLY A 271 4.26 -6.95 -10.42
CA GLY A 271 4.22 -5.89 -11.45
C GLY A 271 4.21 -4.47 -10.89
N GLY A 272 4.30 -4.32 -9.56
CA GLY A 272 4.02 -3.05 -8.87
C GLY A 272 5.24 -2.16 -8.67
N THR A 273 4.99 -1.03 -8.01
CA THR A 273 6.02 -0.09 -7.55
C THR A 273 6.08 -0.12 -6.02
N ILE A 274 7.28 -0.35 -5.47
CA ILE A 274 7.58 -0.17 -4.05
C ILE A 274 8.46 1.06 -3.88
N THR A 275 8.06 2.00 -3.03
CA THR A 275 8.83 3.19 -2.69
C THR A 275 8.98 3.31 -1.18
N LEU A 276 10.23 3.27 -0.70
CA LEU A 276 10.56 3.41 0.71
C LEU A 276 11.39 4.67 0.95
N SER A 277 11.07 5.44 2.00
CA SER A 277 11.81 6.67 2.31
C SER A 277 13.04 6.47 3.22
N GLY A 278 13.10 5.34 3.94
CA GLY A 278 14.10 5.06 4.98
C GLY A 278 13.83 5.74 6.32
N ALA A 279 12.75 6.52 6.46
CA ALA A 279 12.44 7.16 7.74
C ALA A 279 12.22 6.11 8.85
N GLY A 280 12.69 6.41 10.06
CA GLY A 280 12.61 5.52 11.22
C GLY A 280 13.61 4.35 11.22
N VAL A 281 14.46 4.23 10.20
CA VAL A 281 15.48 3.16 10.11
C VAL A 281 16.77 3.62 10.79
N LEU A 282 17.30 2.78 11.68
CA LEU A 282 18.60 3.04 12.31
C LEU A 282 19.74 2.86 11.30
N ALA A 283 20.78 3.68 11.42
CA ALA A 283 21.98 3.58 10.56
C ALA A 283 22.54 2.16 10.51
N GLY A 284 22.87 1.68 9.30
CA GLY A 284 23.37 0.33 9.07
C GLY A 284 22.32 -0.79 9.13
N ARG A 285 21.04 -0.48 9.35
CA ARG A 285 19.93 -1.40 9.09
C ARG A 285 19.35 -1.12 7.71
N PRO A 286 18.97 -2.16 6.93
CA PRO A 286 18.37 -1.94 5.63
C PRO A 286 16.95 -1.37 5.77
N ALA A 287 16.62 -0.38 4.95
CA ALA A 287 15.26 0.17 4.85
C ALA A 287 14.28 -0.84 4.25
N LEU A 288 14.74 -1.68 3.33
CA LEU A 288 14.05 -2.89 2.88
C LEU A 288 14.81 -4.11 3.42
N GLY A 289 14.32 -4.76 4.48
CA GLY A 289 14.97 -5.94 5.04
C GLY A 289 15.06 -7.07 4.00
N ARG A 290 13.93 -7.46 3.41
CA ARG A 290 13.88 -8.49 2.37
C ARG A 290 12.67 -8.33 1.46
N LEU A 291 12.88 -8.44 0.14
CA LEU A 291 11.83 -8.71 -0.84
C LEU A 291 11.96 -10.15 -1.34
N VAL A 292 10.85 -10.89 -1.35
CA VAL A 292 10.76 -12.24 -1.91
C VAL A 292 9.61 -12.29 -2.91
N VAL A 293 9.93 -12.44 -4.19
CA VAL A 293 8.98 -12.70 -5.26
C VAL A 293 9.15 -14.16 -5.67
N ARG A 294 8.10 -14.97 -5.47
CA ARG A 294 8.12 -16.40 -5.79
C ARG A 294 7.83 -16.69 -7.26
N GLY A 295 7.19 -15.77 -7.97
CA GLY A 295 7.13 -15.75 -9.43
C GLY A 295 8.23 -14.85 -10.02
N SER A 296 7.87 -14.13 -11.08
CA SER A 296 8.71 -13.14 -11.76
C SER A 296 8.42 -11.71 -11.28
N MET A 297 9.41 -10.83 -11.39
CA MET A 297 9.15 -9.39 -11.43
C MET A 297 8.89 -8.99 -12.89
N LEU A 298 7.74 -8.38 -13.16
CA LEU A 298 7.25 -8.10 -14.50
C LEU A 298 7.82 -6.78 -15.06
N PRO A 299 7.76 -6.58 -16.40
CA PRO A 299 8.07 -5.30 -17.02
C PRO A 299 7.32 -4.13 -16.37
N GLY A 300 8.05 -3.04 -16.10
CA GLY A 300 7.51 -1.84 -15.45
C GLY A 300 7.41 -1.93 -13.91
N ALA A 301 7.69 -3.09 -13.31
CA ALA A 301 7.79 -3.20 -11.86
C ALA A 301 9.01 -2.43 -11.36
N THR A 302 8.88 -1.72 -10.23
CA THR A 302 10.00 -0.95 -9.65
C THR A 302 10.14 -1.15 -8.16
N VAL A 303 11.38 -1.13 -7.67
CA VAL A 303 11.70 -1.17 -6.23
C VAL A 303 12.69 -0.07 -5.91
N THR A 304 12.25 0.94 -5.16
CA THR A 304 13.07 2.06 -4.72
C THR A 304 13.21 2.07 -3.20
N ALA A 305 14.46 2.04 -2.69
CA ALA A 305 14.73 2.13 -1.26
C ALA A 305 16.11 2.76 -0.97
N PRO A 306 16.34 3.35 0.21
CA PRO A 306 17.67 3.81 0.60
C PRO A 306 18.70 2.68 0.72
N SER A 307 18.25 1.53 1.22
CA SER A 307 19.08 0.34 1.40
C SER A 307 18.22 -0.91 1.42
N ALA A 308 18.78 -2.02 0.93
CA ALA A 308 18.09 -3.30 0.86
C ALA A 308 18.99 -4.44 1.37
N GLY A 309 18.44 -5.28 2.25
CA GLY A 309 19.13 -6.45 2.77
C GLY A 309 19.23 -7.54 1.71
N ALA A 310 18.08 -8.00 1.19
CA ALA A 310 18.03 -8.95 0.10
C ALA A 310 16.81 -8.75 -0.80
N ILE A 311 17.01 -8.86 -2.11
CA ILE A 311 15.96 -8.96 -3.12
C ILE A 311 16.10 -10.32 -3.77
N VAL A 312 15.05 -11.13 -3.65
CA VAL A 312 15.01 -12.52 -4.14
C VAL A 312 13.84 -12.68 -5.08
N VAL A 313 14.13 -12.96 -6.34
CA VAL A 313 13.15 -13.27 -7.40
C VAL A 313 13.39 -14.70 -7.83
N ARG A 314 12.39 -15.57 -7.72
CA ARG A 314 12.59 -17.00 -8.00
C ARG A 314 12.62 -17.31 -9.49
N HIS A 315 11.98 -16.49 -10.32
CA HIS A 315 11.97 -16.62 -11.77
C HIS A 315 12.73 -15.44 -12.38
N ASP A 316 12.17 -14.79 -13.40
CA ASP A 316 12.82 -13.71 -14.13
C ASP A 316 12.62 -12.35 -13.42
N LEU A 317 13.62 -11.48 -13.52
CA LEU A 317 13.55 -10.08 -13.13
C LEU A 317 13.51 -9.25 -14.42
N ALA A 318 12.35 -8.66 -14.72
CA ALA A 318 12.16 -7.76 -15.85
C ALA A 318 11.78 -6.33 -15.40
N GLY A 319 12.10 -5.98 -14.16
CA GLY A 319 11.77 -4.68 -13.56
C GLY A 319 12.99 -4.03 -12.91
N ASP A 320 12.86 -2.74 -12.60
CA ASP A 320 13.98 -1.92 -12.16
C ASP A 320 14.14 -1.90 -10.64
N ILE A 321 15.39 -1.81 -10.21
CA ILE A 321 15.76 -1.72 -8.79
C ILE A 321 16.65 -0.49 -8.61
N ALA A 322 16.22 0.44 -7.75
CA ALA A 322 16.96 1.62 -7.39
C ALA A 322 17.24 1.64 -5.87
N VAL A 323 18.51 1.47 -5.49
CA VAL A 323 18.94 1.53 -4.10
C VAL A 323 19.90 2.69 -3.89
N SER A 324 19.48 3.78 -3.23
CA SER A 324 20.29 5.01 -3.22
C SER A 324 21.57 4.95 -2.37
N GLY A 325 21.66 4.02 -1.42
CA GLY A 325 22.74 3.95 -0.45
C GLY A 325 22.60 4.91 0.74
N ALA A 326 21.54 5.72 0.79
CA ALA A 326 21.32 6.66 1.89
C ALA A 326 21.14 5.92 3.24
N GLY A 327 21.78 6.45 4.29
CA GLY A 327 21.75 5.86 5.64
C GLY A 327 22.62 4.60 5.83
N VAL A 328 23.36 4.18 4.80
CA VAL A 328 24.29 3.05 4.86
C VAL A 328 25.65 3.52 5.41
N LEU A 329 26.19 2.78 6.38
CA LEU A 329 27.52 3.06 6.92
C LEU A 329 28.61 2.76 5.88
N ALA A 330 29.70 3.53 5.89
CA ALA A 330 30.84 3.30 5.01
C ALA A 330 31.33 1.83 5.05
N GLY A 331 31.58 1.25 3.88
CA GLY A 331 32.01 -0.14 3.74
C GLY A 331 30.91 -1.19 3.95
N LYS A 332 29.69 -0.81 4.35
CA LYS A 332 28.54 -1.73 4.40
C LYS A 332 27.84 -1.79 3.03
N PRO A 333 27.16 -2.90 2.71
CA PRO A 333 26.39 -3.01 1.48
C PRO A 333 25.14 -2.14 1.53
N ALA A 334 24.93 -1.34 0.50
CA ALA A 334 23.65 -0.71 0.23
C ALA A 334 22.63 -1.74 -0.26
N LEU A 335 23.09 -2.73 -1.05
CA LEU A 335 22.34 -3.93 -1.41
C LEU A 335 23.09 -5.18 -0.95
N GLY A 336 22.54 -5.91 0.03
CA GLY A 336 23.19 -7.11 0.55
C GLY A 336 23.19 -8.27 -0.45
N THR A 337 22.03 -8.62 -1.02
CA THR A 337 21.95 -9.71 -1.99
C THR A 337 20.88 -9.42 -3.05
N LEU A 338 21.25 -9.57 -4.31
CA LEU A 338 20.31 -9.76 -5.41
C LEU A 338 20.39 -11.23 -5.86
N SER A 339 19.28 -11.96 -5.73
CA SER A 339 19.22 -13.36 -6.15
C SER A 339 18.03 -13.58 -7.07
N VAL A 340 18.33 -13.84 -8.34
CA VAL A 340 17.36 -14.11 -9.40
C VAL A 340 17.52 -15.55 -9.84
N GLY A 341 16.45 -16.35 -9.77
CA GLY A 341 16.49 -17.75 -10.17
C GLY A 341 16.49 -17.94 -11.69
N GLY A 342 15.93 -16.97 -12.42
CA GLY A 342 15.94 -16.87 -13.88
C GLY A 342 16.85 -15.77 -14.40
N THR A 343 16.41 -15.09 -15.45
CA THR A 343 17.18 -14.07 -16.16
C THR A 343 16.83 -12.68 -15.62
N VAL A 344 17.84 -11.83 -15.42
CA VAL A 344 17.66 -10.37 -15.33
C VAL A 344 17.58 -9.88 -16.76
N ARG A 345 16.40 -9.40 -17.18
CA ARG A 345 16.09 -9.06 -18.57
C ARG A 345 15.65 -7.61 -18.68
N ASP A 346 16.22 -6.85 -19.60
CA ASP A 346 15.85 -5.46 -19.89
C ASP A 346 15.71 -4.58 -18.65
N SER A 347 16.49 -4.87 -17.60
CA SER A 347 16.33 -4.26 -16.28
C SER A 347 17.53 -3.38 -15.91
N LEU A 348 17.26 -2.30 -15.19
CA LEU A 348 18.27 -1.48 -14.55
C LEU A 348 18.31 -1.75 -13.04
N VAL A 349 19.46 -2.24 -12.57
CA VAL A 349 19.78 -2.35 -11.14
C VAL A 349 20.80 -1.27 -10.79
N SER A 350 20.32 -0.15 -10.26
CA SER A 350 21.15 0.98 -9.84
C SER A 350 21.31 1.02 -8.32
N VAL A 351 22.55 1.00 -7.83
CA VAL A 351 22.87 0.95 -6.40
C VAL A 351 23.92 2.01 -6.05
N GLY A 352 23.58 3.02 -5.27
CA GLY A 352 24.48 4.07 -4.77
C GLY A 352 25.41 3.61 -3.63
N GLY A 353 26.02 2.44 -3.75
CA GLY A 353 26.94 1.90 -2.74
C GLY A 353 27.33 0.45 -2.98
N ASN A 354 27.95 -0.18 -1.98
CA ASN A 354 28.47 -1.54 -2.13
C ASN A 354 27.35 -2.57 -2.35
N ILE A 355 27.64 -3.60 -3.14
CA ILE A 355 26.80 -4.79 -3.31
C ILE A 355 27.57 -6.01 -2.83
N ASN A 356 26.99 -6.83 -1.94
CA ASN A 356 27.72 -7.99 -1.43
C ASN A 356 27.63 -9.22 -2.36
N LEU A 357 26.44 -9.57 -2.84
CA LEU A 357 26.23 -10.75 -3.70
C LEU A 357 25.18 -10.49 -4.79
N VAL A 358 25.49 -10.91 -6.01
CA VAL A 358 24.56 -10.96 -7.15
C VAL A 358 24.60 -12.37 -7.73
N THR A 359 23.44 -13.01 -7.84
CA THR A 359 23.30 -14.31 -8.52
C THR A 359 22.14 -14.26 -9.49
N ALA A 360 22.34 -14.74 -10.72
CA ALA A 360 21.29 -14.90 -11.72
C ALA A 360 21.51 -16.18 -12.54
N ALA A 361 20.45 -16.71 -13.18
CA ALA A 361 20.66 -17.67 -14.27
C ALA A 361 21.17 -16.97 -15.53
N GLY A 362 20.74 -15.74 -15.79
CA GLY A 362 21.24 -14.93 -16.90
C GLY A 362 21.13 -13.42 -16.68
N PHE A 363 21.83 -12.66 -17.51
CA PHE A 363 21.65 -11.23 -17.75
C PHE A 363 21.55 -11.03 -19.27
N ASP A 364 20.49 -10.35 -19.69
CA ASP A 364 20.13 -10.11 -21.08
C ASP A 364 19.58 -8.69 -21.21
N GLY A 365 20.18 -7.85 -22.06
CA GLY A 365 19.77 -6.45 -22.22
C GLY A 365 19.81 -5.60 -20.94
N SER A 366 20.59 -6.00 -19.93
CA SER A 366 20.45 -5.51 -18.55
C SER A 366 21.67 -4.78 -18.01
N ARG A 367 21.43 -3.91 -17.04
CA ARG A 367 22.45 -3.03 -16.45
C ARG A 367 22.51 -3.22 -14.95
N LEU A 368 23.71 -3.37 -14.40
CA LEU A 368 23.96 -3.32 -12.97
C LEU A 368 25.03 -2.28 -12.66
N PHE A 369 24.62 -1.20 -12.01
CA PHE A 369 25.46 -0.06 -11.69
C PHE A 369 25.63 0.05 -10.18
N ALA A 370 26.86 0.03 -9.71
CA ALA A 370 27.22 0.26 -8.31
C ALA A 370 28.05 1.54 -8.18
N GLY A 371 27.49 2.57 -7.55
CA GLY A 371 28.14 3.87 -7.34
C GLY A 371 28.29 4.72 -8.60
N TYR A 372 27.71 4.27 -9.72
CA TYR A 372 27.88 4.83 -11.04
C TYR A 372 26.65 5.59 -11.52
N THR A 373 26.86 6.68 -12.25
CA THR A 373 25.83 7.43 -12.97
C THR A 373 26.41 7.86 -14.31
N GLY A 374 25.78 7.46 -15.41
CA GLY A 374 26.29 7.76 -16.75
C GLY A 374 25.65 6.88 -17.83
N PRO A 375 26.23 6.87 -19.03
CA PRO A 375 25.81 6.01 -20.13
C PRO A 375 25.86 4.52 -19.79
N ASP A 376 25.11 3.72 -20.54
CA ASP A 376 24.90 2.32 -20.21
C ASP A 376 26.15 1.45 -20.32
N ASP A 377 27.11 1.90 -21.14
CA ASP A 377 28.36 1.21 -21.43
C ASP A 377 29.46 1.44 -20.39
N GLY A 378 29.18 2.24 -19.35
CA GLY A 378 30.15 2.59 -18.32
C GLY A 378 31.11 3.71 -18.73
N VAL A 379 31.14 4.14 -20.00
CA VAL A 379 32.13 5.09 -20.53
C VAL A 379 31.63 6.52 -20.40
N GLY A 380 32.49 7.43 -19.93
CA GLY A 380 32.16 8.85 -19.80
C GLY A 380 31.14 9.18 -18.69
N GLY A 381 30.84 8.22 -17.82
CA GLY A 381 30.04 8.45 -16.61
C GLY A 381 30.87 8.89 -15.41
N SER A 382 30.21 8.97 -14.25
CA SER A 382 30.82 9.38 -12.98
C SER A 382 30.60 8.32 -11.89
N PHE A 383 31.66 8.02 -11.15
CA PHE A 383 31.62 7.19 -9.96
C PHE A 383 31.42 8.06 -8.71
N ASN A 384 30.20 8.56 -8.54
CA ASN A 384 29.85 9.52 -7.49
C ASN A 384 30.13 8.99 -6.07
N ILE A 385 30.08 7.67 -5.89
CA ILE A 385 30.39 6.99 -4.62
C ILE A 385 31.24 5.75 -4.93
N PRO A 386 32.48 5.65 -4.42
CA PRO A 386 33.28 4.44 -4.58
C PRO A 386 32.53 3.20 -4.05
N ALA A 387 32.21 2.27 -4.95
CA ALA A 387 31.37 1.12 -4.65
C ALA A 387 32.01 -0.19 -5.13
N ALA A 388 32.07 -1.15 -4.21
CA ALA A 388 32.56 -2.49 -4.47
C ALA A 388 31.39 -3.47 -4.67
N VAL A 389 31.50 -4.30 -5.70
CA VAL A 389 30.67 -5.48 -5.91
C VAL A 389 31.47 -6.70 -5.48
N GLY A 390 30.95 -7.41 -4.49
CA GLY A 390 31.60 -8.58 -3.88
C GLY A 390 31.68 -9.75 -4.86
N THR A 391 30.58 -10.47 -5.04
CA THR A 391 30.53 -11.59 -5.97
C THR A 391 29.38 -11.43 -6.94
N VAL A 392 29.65 -11.60 -8.24
CA VAL A 392 28.64 -11.80 -9.28
C VAL A 392 28.75 -13.23 -9.79
N ARG A 393 27.61 -13.94 -9.87
CA ARG A 393 27.55 -15.30 -10.39
C ARG A 393 26.39 -15.47 -11.37
N VAL A 394 26.71 -15.75 -12.62
CA VAL A 394 25.76 -16.06 -13.69
C VAL A 394 25.88 -17.53 -14.05
N THR A 395 24.81 -18.30 -13.85
CA THR A 395 24.90 -19.77 -13.83
C THR A 395 24.45 -20.46 -15.13
N GLY A 396 23.73 -19.77 -16.00
CA GLY A 396 23.16 -20.32 -17.23
C GLY A 396 24.22 -20.83 -18.21
N ARG A 397 23.89 -21.89 -18.94
CA ARG A 397 24.85 -22.65 -19.77
C ARG A 397 24.89 -22.23 -21.25
N THR A 398 23.96 -21.40 -21.67
CA THR A 398 23.85 -20.95 -23.07
C THR A 398 23.61 -19.46 -23.08
N ASN A 399 24.54 -18.70 -23.67
CA ASN A 399 24.46 -17.24 -23.85
C ASN A 399 23.93 -16.48 -22.63
N ALA A 400 24.31 -16.90 -21.42
CA ALA A 400 23.66 -16.45 -20.20
C ALA A 400 24.03 -15.02 -19.79
N PHE A 401 25.09 -14.46 -20.37
CA PHE A 401 25.43 -13.05 -20.23
C PHE A 401 25.52 -12.49 -21.65
N ALA A 402 24.57 -11.64 -22.02
CA ALA A 402 24.43 -11.05 -23.35
C ALA A 402 23.91 -9.61 -23.22
N ASP A 403 24.32 -8.71 -24.12
CA ASP A 403 23.80 -7.35 -24.20
C ASP A 403 23.74 -6.60 -22.85
N SER A 404 24.66 -6.90 -21.94
CA SER A 404 24.56 -6.48 -20.53
C SER A 404 25.85 -5.87 -20.01
N PHE A 405 25.69 -4.91 -19.11
CA PHE A 405 26.78 -4.12 -18.54
C PHE A 405 26.77 -4.19 -17.01
N LEU A 406 27.92 -4.59 -16.44
CA LEU A 406 28.18 -4.52 -15.01
C LEU A 406 29.23 -3.42 -14.75
N VAL A 407 28.84 -2.36 -14.05
CA VAL A 407 29.69 -1.18 -13.84
C VAL A 407 29.83 -0.88 -12.33
N ALA A 408 31.06 -0.78 -11.83
CA ALA A 408 31.35 -0.49 -10.43
C ALA A 408 32.73 0.14 -10.25
N THR A 409 33.07 0.64 -9.05
CA THR A 409 34.46 1.05 -8.79
C THR A 409 35.37 -0.17 -8.69
N VAL A 410 34.90 -1.22 -8.01
CA VAL A 410 35.66 -2.46 -7.78
C VAL A 410 34.77 -3.69 -7.96
N PHE A 411 35.23 -4.68 -8.71
CA PHE A 411 34.68 -6.04 -8.70
C PHE A 411 35.65 -6.99 -7.99
N LYS A 412 35.20 -7.75 -6.99
CA LYS A 412 36.09 -8.75 -6.35
C LYS A 412 36.10 -10.07 -7.12
N ASN A 413 34.91 -10.66 -7.35
CA ASN A 413 34.78 -11.92 -8.06
C ASN A 413 33.60 -11.88 -9.04
N VAL A 414 33.84 -12.27 -10.29
CA VAL A 414 32.80 -12.45 -11.31
C VAL A 414 32.95 -13.83 -11.95
N TYR A 415 31.88 -14.61 -11.91
CA TYR A 415 31.83 -15.94 -12.49
C TYR A 415 30.69 -16.02 -13.50
N LEU A 416 31.02 -16.17 -14.77
CA LEU A 416 30.07 -16.33 -15.87
C LEU A 416 30.20 -17.75 -16.43
N THR A 417 29.14 -18.56 -16.35
CA THR A 417 29.15 -19.90 -16.94
C THR A 417 29.19 -19.82 -18.46
N SER A 418 28.42 -18.92 -19.07
CA SER A 418 28.41 -18.71 -20.52
C SER A 418 28.15 -17.25 -20.86
N ILE A 419 28.65 -16.82 -22.02
CA ILE A 419 28.44 -15.48 -22.60
C ILE A 419 27.98 -15.60 -24.06
N ASN A 420 27.32 -14.59 -24.60
CA ASN A 420 27.10 -14.45 -26.05
C ASN A 420 28.31 -13.75 -26.70
N SER A 421 29.36 -14.50 -27.09
CA SER A 421 30.57 -13.86 -27.65
C SER A 421 30.39 -13.22 -29.04
N ALA A 422 29.26 -13.47 -29.71
CA ALA A 422 28.94 -12.94 -31.05
C ALA A 422 27.69 -12.05 -30.98
N ASN A 423 27.83 -10.95 -30.25
CA ASN A 423 26.78 -10.02 -29.86
C ASN A 423 26.51 -8.95 -30.95
N ALA A 424 26.42 -9.39 -32.20
CA ALA A 424 26.22 -8.55 -33.38
C ALA A 424 27.20 -7.35 -33.51
N GLY A 425 28.39 -7.43 -32.91
CA GLY A 425 29.37 -6.34 -32.92
C GLY A 425 29.15 -5.25 -31.86
N THR A 426 28.14 -5.39 -31.00
CA THR A 426 27.86 -4.45 -29.90
C THR A 426 28.63 -4.89 -28.64
N PRO A 427 29.57 -4.08 -28.13
CA PRO A 427 30.30 -4.41 -26.91
C PRO A 427 29.36 -4.57 -25.71
N PHE A 428 29.69 -5.50 -24.82
CA PHE A 428 29.02 -5.70 -23.53
C PHE A 428 30.03 -6.29 -22.54
N GLY A 429 29.79 -6.21 -21.23
CA GLY A 429 30.83 -6.68 -20.31
C GLY A 429 30.85 -6.15 -18.89
N ILE A 430 32.06 -6.16 -18.33
CA ILE A 430 32.38 -5.76 -16.96
C ILE A 430 33.34 -4.58 -17.03
N PHE A 431 32.96 -3.47 -16.42
CA PHE A 431 33.71 -2.22 -16.47
C PHE A 431 33.94 -1.70 -15.04
N ALA A 432 35.19 -1.43 -14.70
CA ALA A 432 35.55 -0.91 -13.38
C ALA A 432 36.37 0.37 -13.43
N ASP A 433 36.13 1.32 -12.53
CA ASP A 433 36.97 2.52 -12.39
C ASP A 433 38.38 2.21 -11.84
N ALA A 434 38.46 1.28 -10.89
CA ALA A 434 39.71 1.04 -10.16
C ALA A 434 40.26 -0.37 -10.32
N THR A 435 39.45 -1.40 -10.07
CA THR A 435 39.97 -2.78 -10.05
C THR A 435 38.91 -3.81 -10.43
N VAL A 436 39.28 -4.67 -11.35
CA VAL A 436 38.63 -5.97 -11.56
C VAL A 436 39.52 -7.05 -10.95
N GLY A 437 38.99 -7.75 -9.96
CA GLY A 437 39.66 -8.87 -9.30
C GLY A 437 39.61 -10.12 -10.17
N HIS A 438 38.94 -11.16 -9.70
CA HIS A 438 38.87 -12.44 -10.39
C HIS A 438 37.67 -12.52 -11.33
N VAL A 439 37.90 -12.59 -12.64
CA VAL A 439 36.85 -12.92 -13.63
C VAL A 439 37.12 -14.27 -14.26
N THR A 440 36.10 -15.12 -14.30
CA THR A 440 36.13 -16.37 -15.07
C THR A 440 34.91 -16.48 -15.96
N VAL A 441 35.15 -16.72 -17.24
CA VAL A 441 34.14 -17.17 -18.20
C VAL A 441 34.43 -18.63 -18.54
N THR A 442 33.42 -19.50 -18.54
CA THR A 442 33.62 -20.94 -18.83
C THR A 442 33.35 -21.29 -20.29
N LEU A 443 32.29 -20.75 -20.89
CA LEU A 443 31.87 -20.98 -22.27
C LEU A 443 31.74 -19.65 -23.04
N PRO A 444 31.99 -19.61 -24.36
CA PRO A 444 32.32 -20.76 -25.22
C PRO A 444 33.77 -21.23 -25.11
N THR A 445 34.67 -20.36 -24.63
CA THR A 445 36.07 -20.67 -24.33
C THR A 445 36.41 -20.10 -22.97
N LYS A 446 37.26 -20.80 -22.21
CA LYS A 446 37.61 -20.36 -20.87
C LYS A 446 38.42 -19.06 -20.93
N LEU A 447 37.88 -17.99 -20.35
CA LEU A 447 38.60 -16.73 -20.14
C LEU A 447 38.93 -16.59 -18.66
N ILE A 448 40.19 -16.25 -18.36
CA ILE A 448 40.65 -15.84 -17.03
C ILE A 448 41.29 -14.47 -17.20
N TYR A 449 40.79 -13.49 -16.45
CA TYR A 449 41.24 -12.11 -16.56
C TYR A 449 42.51 -11.85 -15.73
N PRO A 450 43.54 -11.26 -16.38
CA PRO A 450 44.24 -10.11 -15.81
C PRO A 450 44.38 -8.94 -16.82
N GLY A 451 43.98 -7.71 -16.46
CA GLY A 451 44.30 -6.48 -17.23
C GLY A 451 43.19 -5.88 -18.11
N GLN A 452 43.29 -5.89 -19.42
CA GLN A 452 42.14 -5.65 -20.30
C GLN A 452 41.99 -6.90 -21.16
N ALA A 453 40.79 -7.47 -21.22
CA ALA A 453 40.56 -8.74 -21.89
C ALA A 453 39.26 -8.72 -22.70
N THR A 454 39.27 -9.37 -23.84
CA THR A 454 38.10 -9.51 -24.71
C THR A 454 37.89 -10.96 -25.13
N LEU A 455 36.63 -11.33 -25.38
CA LEU A 455 36.25 -12.61 -25.98
C LEU A 455 35.11 -12.36 -26.97
N GLY A 456 35.46 -12.12 -28.24
CA GLY A 456 34.52 -11.59 -29.22
C GLY A 456 34.06 -10.19 -28.80
N ASP A 457 32.75 -9.99 -28.70
CA ASP A 457 32.15 -8.71 -28.31
C ASP A 457 32.14 -8.48 -26.78
N PHE A 458 32.43 -9.52 -25.98
CA PHE A 458 32.52 -9.40 -24.53
C PHE A 458 33.83 -8.74 -24.09
N ARG A 459 33.74 -7.80 -23.15
CA ARG A 459 34.87 -7.03 -22.64
C ARG A 459 34.97 -7.05 -21.12
N VAL A 460 36.21 -7.00 -20.64
CA VAL A 460 36.53 -6.75 -19.23
C VAL A 460 37.57 -5.63 -19.20
N GLU A 461 37.18 -4.48 -18.69
CA GLU A 461 37.97 -3.25 -18.75
C GLU A 461 38.05 -2.56 -17.40
N VAL A 462 39.22 -1.98 -17.13
CA VAL A 462 39.37 -0.89 -16.16
C VAL A 462 39.35 0.41 -16.97
N VAL A 463 38.39 1.29 -16.70
CA VAL A 463 38.04 2.48 -17.52
C VAL A 463 38.35 3.78 -16.82
#